data_AF-A0A1Y4T0B0-F1
#
_entry.id   AF-A0A1Y4T0B0-F1
#
_cell.length_a   1.000
_cell.length_b   1.000
_cell.length_c   1.000
_cell.angle_alpha   90.00
_cell.angle_beta   90.00
_cell.angle_gamma   90.00
#
_symmetry.space_group_name_H-M   'P 1'
#
loop_
_entity.id
_entity.type
_entity.pdbx_description
1 polymer ?
#
loop_
_entity_poly.entity_id
_entity_poly.type
_entity_poly.pdbx_seq_one_letter_code
_entity_poly.pdbx_strand_id
1 'polypeptide(L)'
;MPNPSYQRIITIVHGKSEYVICNNIKSNLRLPQEIISNNKGRSSIQITGLMNILQDKRFKTLSSFKAAFPRVEIRKKILVDFNLYIIMDTDDCTEEQKKSFIDRSMFKDHWLYPYIVPIYNSPNLEQTMKEAHIEIIKKKDYVEIFPTNHGDADLPQIQELLNKLKLCRHSNMSSYIERCVELANQNIFT
;
A
#
# COMPACT_ATOMS: atom_id res chain seq x y z
N MET A 1 3.01 -25.06 17.05
CA MET A 1 1.84 -24.18 16.79
C MET A 1 2.11 -23.50 15.46
N PRO A 2 1.15 -23.37 14.54
CA PRO A 2 1.35 -22.56 13.34
C PRO A 2 1.67 -21.13 13.80
N ASN A 3 2.69 -20.51 13.20
CA ASN A 3 3.04 -19.13 13.51
C ASN A 3 1.80 -18.25 13.24
N PRO A 4 1.47 -17.29 14.13
CA PRO A 4 0.39 -16.36 13.84
C PRO A 4 0.72 -15.63 12.54
N SER A 5 -0.21 -15.65 11.59
CA SER A 5 -0.09 -14.83 10.38
C SER A 5 -0.27 -13.36 10.78
N TYR A 6 0.83 -12.72 11.15
CA TYR A 6 0.86 -11.34 11.62
C TYR A 6 0.58 -10.36 10.49
N GLN A 7 -0.23 -9.35 10.79
CA GLN A 7 -0.45 -8.23 9.89
C GLN A 7 0.75 -7.29 9.93
N ARG A 8 1.58 -7.36 8.89
CA ARG A 8 2.79 -6.56 8.73
C ARG A 8 2.62 -5.37 7.80
N ILE A 9 1.49 -5.30 7.09
CA ILE A 9 1.19 -4.24 6.13
C ILE A 9 -0.20 -3.64 6.42
N ILE A 10 -0.25 -2.32 6.47
CA ILE A 10 -1.46 -1.53 6.25
C ILE A 10 -1.19 -0.60 5.07
N THR A 11 -2.19 -0.40 4.21
CA THR A 11 -2.10 0.50 3.07
C THR A 11 -3.21 1.53 3.12
N ILE A 12 -2.89 2.81 2.93
CA ILE A 12 -3.88 3.88 2.63
C ILE A 12 -3.73 4.19 1.15
N VAL A 13 -4.82 4.14 0.38
CA VAL A 13 -4.77 4.30 -1.08
C VAL A 13 -5.58 5.50 -1.56
N HIS A 14 -5.09 6.17 -2.61
CA HIS A 14 -5.73 7.33 -3.22
C HIS A 14 -7.14 7.01 -3.69
N GLY A 15 -7.28 6.13 -4.68
CA GLY A 15 -8.54 5.90 -5.36
C GLY A 15 -8.80 4.44 -5.69
N LYS A 16 -9.62 4.23 -6.73
CA LYS A 16 -10.10 2.91 -7.11
C LYS A 16 -9.01 2.03 -7.71
N SER A 17 -8.15 2.60 -8.54
CA SER A 17 -7.11 1.87 -9.27
C SER A 17 -6.11 1.25 -8.29
N GLU A 18 -5.60 2.04 -7.34
CA GLU A 18 -4.69 1.58 -6.28
C GLU A 18 -5.36 0.55 -5.35
N TYR A 19 -6.64 0.78 -5.01
CA TYR A 19 -7.41 -0.16 -4.20
C TYR A 19 -7.50 -1.54 -4.85
N VAL A 20 -7.80 -1.59 -6.16
CA VAL A 20 -7.91 -2.84 -6.91
C VAL A 20 -6.58 -3.57 -6.93
N ILE A 21 -5.47 -2.89 -7.25
CA ILE A 21 -4.13 -3.50 -7.24
C ILE A 21 -3.79 -4.06 -5.85
N CYS A 22 -3.94 -3.25 -4.80
CA CYS A 22 -3.64 -3.70 -3.44
C CYS A 22 -4.50 -4.89 -3.03
N ASN A 23 -5.79 -4.88 -3.40
CA ASN A 23 -6.72 -5.96 -3.07
C ASN A 23 -6.39 -7.26 -3.82
N ASN A 24 -5.96 -7.16 -5.07
CA ASN A 24 -5.58 -8.31 -5.88
C ASN A 24 -4.27 -8.91 -5.35
N ILE A 25 -3.26 -8.10 -5.05
CA ILE A 25 -2.01 -8.54 -4.41
C ILE A 25 -2.30 -9.21 -3.07
N LYS A 26 -3.11 -8.56 -2.21
CA LYS A 26 -3.53 -9.12 -0.91
C LYS A 26 -4.17 -10.50 -1.08
N SER A 27 -5.07 -10.66 -2.05
CA SER A 27 -5.81 -11.90 -2.26
C SER A 27 -4.92 -12.99 -2.85
N ASN A 28 -4.18 -12.70 -3.91
CA ASN A 28 -3.35 -13.67 -4.62
C ASN A 28 -2.18 -14.15 -3.74
N LEU A 29 -1.58 -13.27 -2.94
CA LEU A 29 -0.50 -13.62 -2.01
C LEU A 29 -0.98 -14.04 -0.61
N ARG A 30 -2.30 -14.09 -0.38
CA ARG A 30 -2.92 -14.45 0.91
C ARG A 30 -2.36 -13.65 2.09
N LEU A 31 -2.05 -12.38 1.87
CA LEU A 31 -1.41 -11.53 2.87
C LEU A 31 -2.42 -11.03 3.91
N PRO A 32 -2.09 -11.06 5.21
CA PRO A 32 -2.89 -10.44 6.26
C PRO A 32 -2.72 -8.92 6.24
N GLN A 33 -3.19 -8.26 5.18
CA GLN A 33 -3.07 -6.82 4.96
C GLN A 33 -4.41 -6.12 5.10
N GLU A 34 -4.42 -4.90 5.64
CA GLU A 34 -5.59 -4.01 5.63
C GLU A 34 -5.41 -2.90 4.59
N ILE A 35 -6.48 -2.60 3.84
CA ILE A 35 -6.49 -1.57 2.80
C ILE A 35 -7.54 -0.52 3.17
N ILE A 36 -7.06 0.66 3.53
CA ILE A 36 -7.87 1.81 3.91
C ILE A 36 -8.06 2.69 2.68
N SER A 37 -9.33 2.95 2.36
CA SER A 37 -9.75 3.81 1.27
C SER A 37 -11.09 4.46 1.61
N ASN A 38 -11.39 5.60 1.02
CA ASN A 38 -12.74 6.16 1.11
C ASN A 38 -13.68 5.38 0.17
N ASN A 39 -14.76 4.83 0.72
CA ASN A 39 -15.80 4.13 -0.05
C ASN A 39 -15.26 3.04 -0.99
N LYS A 40 -14.26 2.25 -0.56
CA LYS A 40 -13.58 1.22 -1.40
C LYS A 40 -12.97 1.81 -2.70
N GLY A 41 -12.39 3.01 -2.58
CA GLY A 41 -11.77 3.78 -3.65
C GLY A 41 -12.74 4.54 -4.55
N ARG A 42 -14.06 4.58 -4.24
CA ARG A 42 -15.03 5.34 -5.05
C ARG A 42 -14.83 6.86 -4.98
N SER A 43 -14.23 7.34 -3.90
CA SER A 43 -13.87 8.74 -3.70
C SER A 43 -12.40 8.80 -3.33
N SER A 44 -11.66 9.70 -3.97
CA SER A 44 -10.24 9.81 -3.74
C SER A 44 -9.91 10.35 -2.35
N ILE A 45 -8.81 9.85 -1.77
CA ILE A 45 -8.11 10.48 -0.65
C ILE A 45 -7.02 11.35 -1.25
N GLN A 46 -7.09 12.65 -0.99
CA GLN A 46 -6.06 13.60 -1.42
C GLN A 46 -4.93 13.64 -0.40
N ILE A 47 -3.73 14.09 -0.80
CA ILE A 47 -2.59 14.26 0.10
C ILE A 47 -2.96 15.16 1.30
N THR A 48 -3.73 16.22 1.06
CA THR A 48 -4.24 17.14 2.11
C THR A 48 -5.15 16.46 3.13
N GLY A 49 -5.84 15.38 2.75
CA GLY A 49 -6.73 14.60 3.61
C GLY A 49 -6.03 13.55 4.46
N LEU A 50 -4.75 13.25 4.21
CA LEU A 50 -4.02 12.18 4.90
C LEU A 50 -3.93 12.39 6.40
N MET A 51 -3.68 13.63 6.85
CA MET A 51 -3.57 13.91 8.28
C MET A 51 -4.89 13.71 9.01
N ASN A 52 -6.03 13.96 8.36
CA ASN A 52 -7.35 13.67 8.94
C ASN A 52 -7.54 12.16 9.14
N ILE A 53 -7.04 11.34 8.22
CA ILE A 53 -7.07 9.87 8.34
C ILE A 53 -6.15 9.42 9.48
N LEU A 54 -4.94 9.96 9.57
CA LEU A 54 -4.00 9.61 10.63
C LEU A 54 -4.44 10.13 12.01
N GLN A 55 -5.33 11.13 12.06
CA GLN A 55 -5.95 11.60 13.31
C GLN A 55 -7.20 10.81 13.72
N ASP A 56 -7.68 9.89 12.88
CA ASP A 56 -8.76 8.97 13.23
C ASP A 56 -8.42 8.20 14.52
N LYS A 57 -9.46 7.82 15.28
CA LYS A 57 -9.37 7.08 16.54
C LYS A 57 -8.43 5.87 16.43
N ARG A 58 -8.48 5.15 15.31
CA ARG A 58 -7.65 3.96 15.04
C ARG A 58 -6.15 4.26 15.02
N PHE A 59 -5.76 5.47 14.61
CA PHE A 59 -4.37 5.89 14.47
C PHE A 59 -3.91 6.84 15.58
N LYS A 60 -4.82 7.36 16.40
CA LYS A 60 -4.50 8.36 17.43
C LYS A 60 -3.52 7.91 18.51
N THR A 61 -3.59 6.65 18.95
CA THR A 61 -2.71 6.11 20.01
C THR A 61 -2.34 4.65 19.74
N LEU A 62 -1.23 4.18 20.31
CA LEU A 62 -0.82 2.78 20.25
C LEU A 62 -1.91 1.82 20.78
N SER A 63 -2.61 2.20 21.85
CA SER A 63 -3.69 1.38 22.43
C SER A 63 -4.88 1.26 21.48
N SER A 64 -5.32 2.38 20.90
CA SER A 64 -6.40 2.36 19.90
C SER A 64 -6.00 1.60 18.65
N PHE A 65 -4.74 1.75 18.22
CA PHE A 65 -4.19 1.05 17.07
C PHE A 65 -4.17 -0.46 17.30
N LYS A 66 -3.70 -0.91 18.47
CA LYS A 66 -3.73 -2.33 18.86
C LYS A 66 -5.15 -2.90 18.87
N ALA A 67 -6.13 -2.11 19.33
CA ALA A 67 -7.53 -2.53 19.33
C ALA A 67 -8.11 -2.64 17.90
N ALA A 68 -7.73 -1.72 17.01
CA ALA A 68 -8.18 -1.73 15.61
C ALA A 68 -7.47 -2.80 14.75
N PHE A 69 -6.20 -3.07 15.02
CA PHE A 69 -5.34 -3.96 14.24
C PHE A 69 -4.67 -5.01 15.15
N PRO A 70 -5.44 -5.95 15.73
CA PRO A 70 -4.94 -6.89 16.74
C PRO A 70 -3.92 -7.89 16.20
N ARG A 71 -3.83 -8.04 14.87
CA ARG A 71 -2.87 -8.91 14.19
C ARG A 71 -1.51 -8.24 13.95
N VAL A 72 -1.38 -6.94 14.19
CA VAL A 72 -0.07 -6.27 14.14
C VAL A 72 0.71 -6.65 15.39
N GLU A 73 1.91 -7.18 15.20
CA GLU A 73 2.76 -7.57 16.32
C GLU A 73 3.36 -6.35 17.02
N ILE A 74 3.23 -6.31 18.35
CA ILE A 74 3.75 -5.21 19.18
C ILE A 74 4.63 -5.79 20.27
N ARG A 75 5.91 -5.42 20.28
CA ARG A 75 6.88 -5.78 21.33
C ARG A 75 7.45 -4.52 21.96
N LYS A 76 7.39 -4.41 23.28
CA LYS A 76 7.92 -3.25 24.03
C LYS A 76 7.47 -1.89 23.46
N LYS A 77 6.18 -1.78 23.09
CA LYS A 77 5.55 -0.60 22.46
C LYS A 77 6.04 -0.25 21.04
N ILE A 78 6.77 -1.15 20.39
CA ILE A 78 7.26 -1.01 19.01
C ILE A 78 6.49 -1.99 18.12
N LEU A 79 6.09 -1.54 16.92
CA LEU A 79 5.46 -2.40 15.92
C LEU A 79 6.56 -3.22 15.24
N VAL A 80 6.45 -4.54 15.27
CA VAL A 80 7.50 -5.43 14.76
C VAL A 80 7.27 -5.71 13.28
N ASP A 81 8.31 -5.46 12.48
CA ASP A 81 8.33 -5.78 11.05
C ASP A 81 7.13 -5.20 10.27
N PHE A 82 6.70 -4.01 10.68
CA PHE A 82 5.47 -3.37 10.22
C PHE A 82 5.74 -2.16 9.32
N ASN A 83 4.97 -2.04 8.24
CA ASN A 83 4.97 -0.87 7.36
C ASN A 83 3.54 -0.35 7.13
N LEU A 84 3.40 0.98 7.20
CA LEU A 84 2.22 1.71 6.74
C LEU A 84 2.54 2.35 5.40
N TYR A 85 2.07 1.73 4.32
CA TYR A 85 2.22 2.29 2.98
C TYR A 85 1.09 3.29 2.69
N ILE A 86 1.43 4.46 2.16
CA ILE A 86 0.44 5.46 1.75
C ILE A 86 0.65 5.68 0.25
N ILE A 87 -0.28 5.23 -0.60
CA ILE A 87 -0.13 5.20 -2.07
C ILE A 87 -0.98 6.29 -2.70
N MET A 88 -0.33 7.36 -3.15
CA MET A 88 -0.98 8.57 -3.64
C MET A 88 -0.59 8.93 -5.06
N ASP A 89 -1.56 9.40 -5.82
CA ASP A 89 -1.31 10.19 -7.03
C ASP A 89 -0.85 11.59 -6.62
N THR A 90 -0.14 12.28 -7.52
CA THR A 90 0.40 13.61 -7.27
C THR A 90 -0.12 14.66 -8.26
N ASP A 91 -1.25 14.41 -8.90
CA ASP A 91 -1.86 15.33 -9.87
C ASP A 91 -2.77 16.38 -9.21
N ASP A 92 -3.23 16.12 -7.99
CA ASP A 92 -4.16 16.97 -7.23
C ASP A 92 -3.53 17.73 -6.04
N CYS A 93 -2.20 17.90 -6.04
CA CYS A 93 -1.45 18.56 -4.96
C CYS A 93 -0.49 19.64 -5.46
N THR A 94 -0.13 20.58 -4.57
CA THR A 94 0.96 21.54 -4.86
C THR A 94 2.33 20.86 -4.80
N GLU A 95 3.36 21.48 -5.39
CA GLU A 95 4.73 20.96 -5.33
C GLU A 95 5.26 20.88 -3.89
N GLU A 96 4.86 21.81 -3.01
CA GLU A 96 5.21 21.77 -1.58
C GLU A 96 4.56 20.57 -0.88
N GLN A 97 3.27 20.31 -1.17
CA GLN A 97 2.55 19.17 -0.62
C GLN A 97 3.17 17.85 -1.09
N LYS A 98 3.41 17.73 -2.40
CA LYS A 98 4.12 16.61 -3.03
C LYS A 98 5.46 16.36 -2.38
N LYS A 99 6.28 17.41 -2.24
CA LYS A 99 7.60 17.32 -1.58
C LYS A 99 7.46 16.83 -0.14
N SER A 100 6.55 17.43 0.64
CA SER A 100 6.35 17.09 2.05
C SER A 100 5.83 15.67 2.28
N PHE A 101 5.11 15.12 1.29
CA PHE A 101 4.67 13.73 1.27
C PHE A 101 5.84 12.80 0.98
N ILE A 102 6.58 13.06 -0.11
CA ILE A 102 7.70 12.22 -0.56
C ILE A 102 8.83 12.19 0.47
N ASP A 103 9.20 13.35 1.02
CA ASP A 103 10.26 13.47 2.04
C ASP A 103 9.79 13.10 3.46
N ARG A 104 8.50 12.77 3.61
CA ARG A 104 7.82 12.38 4.85
C ARG A 104 7.70 13.49 5.90
N SER A 105 8.10 14.73 5.60
CA SER A 105 8.10 15.82 6.57
C SER A 105 6.70 16.15 7.10
N MET A 106 5.64 15.91 6.31
CA MET A 106 4.26 16.10 6.78
C MET A 106 3.85 15.14 7.90
N PHE A 107 4.56 14.02 8.08
CA PHE A 107 4.23 12.99 9.08
C PHE A 107 5.07 13.07 10.34
N LYS A 108 6.05 13.99 10.42
CA LYS A 108 7.11 14.00 11.45
C LYS A 108 6.59 14.00 12.90
N ASP A 109 5.43 14.61 13.14
CA ASP A 109 4.84 14.75 14.48
C ASP A 109 3.91 13.57 14.84
N HIS A 110 3.69 12.63 13.92
CA HIS A 110 2.84 11.47 14.13
C HIS A 110 3.66 10.28 14.67
N TRP A 111 3.15 9.55 15.68
CA TRP A 111 3.89 8.44 16.29
C TRP A 111 4.14 7.24 15.34
N LEU A 112 3.37 7.13 14.25
CA LEU A 112 3.62 6.16 13.17
C LEU A 112 4.70 6.60 12.18
N TYR A 113 5.29 7.80 12.31
CA TYR A 113 6.32 8.31 11.43
C TYR A 113 7.41 7.29 11.06
N PRO A 114 7.97 6.48 11.99
CA PRO A 114 9.00 5.50 11.66
C PRO A 114 8.53 4.40 10.70
N TYR A 115 7.23 4.12 10.65
CA TYR A 115 6.65 3.03 9.88
C TYR A 115 6.01 3.48 8.56
N ILE A 116 5.83 4.80 8.38
CA ILE A 116 5.20 5.36 7.18
C ILE A 116 6.16 5.30 5.99
N VAL A 117 5.72 4.67 4.91
CA VAL A 117 6.40 4.60 3.62
C VAL A 117 5.49 5.23 2.56
N PRO A 118 5.76 6.49 2.16
CA PRO A 118 5.03 7.14 1.07
C PRO A 118 5.33 6.44 -0.25
N ILE A 119 4.28 6.17 -1.01
CA ILE A 119 4.35 5.72 -2.39
C ILE A 119 3.68 6.79 -3.24
N TYR A 120 4.40 7.35 -4.20
CA TYR A 120 3.89 8.36 -5.11
C TYR A 120 3.77 7.77 -6.51
N ASN A 121 2.71 8.14 -7.24
CA ASN A 121 2.60 7.94 -8.68
C ASN A 121 2.51 9.32 -9.31
N SER A 122 3.52 9.72 -10.10
CA SER A 122 3.59 11.06 -10.65
C SER A 122 3.39 11.06 -12.16
N PRO A 123 2.37 11.75 -12.71
CA PRO A 123 1.29 12.44 -12.01
C PRO A 123 0.27 11.49 -11.37
N ASN A 124 0.09 10.27 -11.89
CA ASN A 124 -0.87 9.30 -11.39
C ASN A 124 -0.50 7.86 -11.74
N LEU A 125 -1.28 6.90 -11.24
CA LEU A 125 -1.05 5.48 -11.46
C LEU A 125 -1.15 5.08 -12.94
N GLU A 126 -2.08 5.63 -13.71
CA GLU A 126 -2.20 5.31 -15.14
C GLU A 126 -0.91 5.64 -15.91
N GLN A 127 -0.29 6.78 -15.63
CA GLN A 127 1.00 7.13 -16.22
C GLN A 127 2.11 6.18 -15.76
N THR A 128 2.08 5.75 -14.49
CA THR A 128 3.02 4.77 -13.95
C THR A 128 2.90 3.41 -14.66
N MET A 129 1.68 2.96 -14.95
CA MET A 129 1.41 1.72 -15.67
C MET A 129 1.86 1.82 -17.13
N LYS A 130 1.66 2.98 -17.76
CA LYS A 130 2.17 3.25 -19.10
C LYS A 130 3.71 3.18 -19.17
N GLU A 131 4.41 3.74 -18.18
CA GLU A 131 5.88 3.62 -18.07
C GLU A 131 6.33 2.17 -17.88
N ALA A 132 5.55 1.39 -17.14
CA ALA A 132 5.76 -0.04 -16.96
C ALA A 132 5.43 -0.87 -18.21
N HIS A 133 5.02 -0.24 -19.33
CA HIS A 133 4.54 -0.90 -20.55
C HIS A 133 3.35 -1.84 -20.27
N ILE A 134 2.47 -1.42 -19.37
CA ILE A 134 1.21 -2.10 -19.04
C ILE A 134 0.08 -1.25 -19.63
N GLU A 135 -0.57 -1.78 -20.66
CA GLU A 135 -1.69 -1.09 -21.30
C GLU A 135 -2.94 -1.17 -20.44
N ILE A 136 -3.44 -0.01 -20.01
CA ILE A 136 -4.71 0.13 -19.28
C ILE A 136 -5.61 1.04 -20.09
N ILE A 137 -6.61 0.47 -20.75
CA ILE A 137 -7.53 1.18 -21.64
C ILE A 137 -8.77 1.62 -20.84
N LYS A 138 -9.21 0.82 -19.87
CA LYS A 138 -10.36 1.07 -19.00
C LYS A 138 -10.03 0.68 -17.56
N LYS A 139 -10.72 1.31 -16.59
CA LYS A 139 -10.58 0.95 -15.16
C LYS A 139 -10.92 -0.51 -14.84
N LYS A 140 -11.73 -1.18 -15.67
CA LYS A 140 -12.00 -2.62 -15.55
C LYS A 140 -10.77 -3.47 -15.87
N ASP A 141 -9.84 -2.95 -16.66
CA ASP A 141 -8.67 -3.69 -17.12
C ASP A 141 -7.73 -3.97 -15.93
N TYR A 142 -7.76 -3.15 -14.86
CA TYR A 142 -7.08 -3.49 -13.60
C TYR A 142 -7.57 -4.80 -12.97
N VAL A 143 -8.82 -5.20 -13.20
CA VAL A 143 -9.35 -6.48 -12.71
C VAL A 143 -8.94 -7.64 -13.63
N GLU A 144 -8.79 -7.36 -14.93
CA GLU A 144 -8.39 -8.34 -15.95
C GLU A 144 -6.87 -8.60 -15.94
N ILE A 145 -6.07 -7.55 -15.75
CA ILE A 145 -4.58 -7.60 -15.67
C ILE A 145 -4.12 -8.19 -14.34
N PHE A 146 -4.89 -7.98 -13.27
CA PHE A 146 -4.61 -8.52 -11.94
C PHE A 146 -5.79 -9.41 -11.50
N PRO A 147 -5.98 -10.58 -12.13
CA PRO A 147 -7.10 -11.46 -11.78
C PRO A 147 -6.98 -11.91 -10.31
N THR A 148 -8.12 -12.07 -9.66
CA THR A 148 -8.19 -12.63 -8.30
C THR A 148 -8.27 -14.16 -8.41
N ASN A 149 -7.14 -14.86 -8.42
CA ASN A 149 -7.14 -16.32 -8.54
C ASN A 149 -7.28 -17.00 -7.16
N HIS A 150 -8.12 -18.03 -7.09
CA HIS A 150 -8.33 -18.87 -5.91
C HIS A 150 -7.49 -20.19 -5.95
N GLY A 151 -6.31 -20.16 -6.58
CA GLY A 151 -5.34 -21.28 -6.71
C GLY A 151 -3.92 -20.87 -6.33
N ASP A 152 -2.90 -21.71 -6.59
CA ASP A 152 -1.48 -21.42 -6.27
C ASP A 152 -1.13 -19.96 -6.60
N ALA A 153 -0.74 -19.21 -5.57
CA ALA A 153 -0.57 -17.77 -5.60
C ALA A 153 0.12 -17.30 -6.89
N ASP A 154 -0.44 -16.27 -7.56
CA ASP A 154 0.12 -15.68 -8.79
C ASP A 154 1.43 -14.88 -8.54
N LEU A 155 2.30 -15.41 -7.69
CA LEU A 155 3.61 -14.86 -7.35
C LEU A 155 4.46 -14.58 -8.60
N PRO A 156 4.49 -15.43 -9.65
CA PRO A 156 5.21 -15.11 -10.89
C PRO A 156 4.68 -13.84 -11.59
N GLN A 157 3.35 -13.65 -11.66
CA GLN A 157 2.75 -12.47 -12.29
C GLN A 157 3.04 -11.20 -11.47
N ILE A 158 2.98 -11.30 -10.13
CA ILE A 158 3.32 -10.19 -9.24
C ILE A 158 4.82 -9.87 -9.31
N GLN A 159 5.67 -10.88 -9.46
CA GLN A 159 7.11 -10.69 -9.67
C GLN A 159 7.41 -10.02 -11.02
N GLU A 160 6.68 -10.37 -12.09
CA GLU A 160 6.78 -9.69 -13.38
C GLU A 160 6.35 -8.22 -13.27
N LEU A 161 5.23 -7.95 -12.60
CA LEU A 161 4.78 -6.58 -12.30
C LEU A 161 5.85 -5.80 -11.53
N LEU A 162 6.43 -6.40 -10.48
CA LEU A 162 7.51 -5.79 -9.70
C LEU A 162 8.71 -5.42 -10.57
N ASN A 163 9.14 -6.33 -11.44
CA ASN A 163 10.26 -6.09 -12.34
C ASN A 163 10.00 -4.94 -13.31
N LYS A 164 8.77 -4.83 -13.85
CA LYS A 164 8.37 -3.71 -14.71
C LYS A 164 8.38 -2.38 -13.93
N LEU A 165 7.80 -2.37 -12.73
CA LEU A 165 7.70 -1.16 -11.90
C LEU A 165 9.05 -0.69 -11.34
N LYS A 166 10.04 -1.58 -11.18
CA LYS A 166 11.42 -1.19 -10.83
C LYS A 166 12.08 -0.30 -11.89
N LEU A 167 11.57 -0.30 -13.12
CA LEU A 167 12.09 0.52 -14.22
C LEU A 167 11.42 1.90 -14.30
N CYS A 168 10.29 2.10 -13.61
CA CYS A 168 9.57 3.38 -13.61
C CYS A 168 10.36 4.44 -12.83
N ARG A 169 10.40 5.66 -13.36
CA ARG A 169 11.16 6.77 -12.75
C ARG A 169 10.26 7.68 -11.91
N HIS A 170 8.98 7.72 -12.22
CA HIS A 170 8.03 8.65 -11.61
C HIS A 170 7.12 7.97 -10.57
N SER A 171 7.49 6.77 -10.12
CA SER A 171 6.84 6.08 -9.02
C SER A 171 7.82 5.21 -8.26
N ASN A 172 7.59 5.05 -6.95
CA ASN A 172 8.29 4.10 -6.10
C ASN A 172 7.39 2.93 -5.66
N MET A 173 6.30 2.64 -6.41
CA MET A 173 5.34 1.58 -6.12
C MET A 173 5.97 0.18 -6.02
N SER A 174 7.11 -0.03 -6.68
CA SER A 174 7.91 -1.26 -6.55
C SER A 174 8.27 -1.59 -5.09
N SER A 175 8.54 -0.59 -4.24
CA SER A 175 8.86 -0.78 -2.82
C SER A 175 7.73 -1.43 -2.01
N TYR A 176 6.47 -1.18 -2.38
CA TYR A 176 5.32 -1.83 -1.74
C TYR A 176 5.18 -3.28 -2.21
N ILE A 177 5.30 -3.51 -3.53
CA ILE A 177 5.12 -4.84 -4.12
C ILE A 177 6.26 -5.78 -3.71
N GLU A 178 7.49 -5.29 -3.66
CA GLU A 178 8.66 -6.03 -3.16
C GLU A 178 8.39 -6.55 -1.75
N ARG A 179 7.89 -5.69 -0.86
CA ARG A 179 7.54 -6.08 0.49
C ARG A 179 6.43 -7.14 0.54
N CYS A 180 5.41 -7.02 -0.30
CA CYS A 180 4.35 -8.03 -0.41
C CYS A 180 4.91 -9.40 -0.84
N VAL A 181 5.82 -9.42 -1.82
CA VAL A 181 6.49 -10.63 -2.31
C VAL A 181 7.37 -11.26 -1.24
N GLU A 182 8.16 -10.46 -0.52
CA GLU A 182 8.98 -10.93 0.61
C GLU A 182 8.14 -11.66 1.65
N LEU A 183 7.01 -11.06 2.07
CA LEU A 183 6.13 -11.66 3.06
C LEU A 183 5.45 -12.93 2.55
N ALA A 184 5.06 -12.96 1.27
CA ALA A 184 4.48 -14.15 0.66
C ALA A 184 5.48 -15.32 0.66
N ASN A 185 6.72 -15.05 0.27
CA ASN A 185 7.80 -16.04 0.31
C ASN A 185 8.06 -16.55 1.73
N GLN A 186 8.11 -15.66 2.73
CA GLN A 186 8.28 -16.07 4.12
C GLN A 186 7.17 -17.01 4.60
N ASN A 187 5.92 -16.78 4.18
CA ASN A 187 4.79 -17.64 4.54
C ASN A 187 4.80 -19.00 3.84
N ILE A 188 5.49 -19.15 2.70
CA ILE A 188 5.64 -20.43 1.99
C ILE A 188 6.66 -21.34 2.70
N PHE A 189 7.68 -20.74 3.33
CA PHE A 189 8.76 -21.48 3.99
C PHE A 189 8.53 -21.71 5.51
N THR A 190 7.34 -21.39 6.04
CA THR A 190 6.96 -21.57 7.46
C THR A 190 5.74 -22.44 7.62
#